data_AF-A0A173RPX1-F1
#
_entry.id   AF-A0A173RPX1-F1
#
_cell.length_a   1.000
_cell.length_b   1.000
_cell.length_c   1.000
_cell.angle_alpha   90.00
_cell.angle_beta   90.00
_cell.angle_gamma   90.00
#
_symmetry.space_group_name_H-M   'P 1'
#
loop_
_entity.id
_entity.type
_entity.pdbx_description
1 polymer ?
#
loop_
_entity_poly.entity_id
_entity_poly.type
_entity_poly.pdbx_seq_one_letter_code
_entity_poly.pdbx_strand_id
1 'polypeptide(L)'
;MSKAVYALISQLVINSLILIILAVACNFLPDSPFKSYLNGGVLSALQPYMKYINWFLPVKEVISVLELWVACVLQYFLWEFIQKCMNAVSSNSSTSGLTSVGK
;
A
#
# COMPACT_ATOMS: atom_id res chain seq x y z
N MET A 1 -4.31 -55.71 -14.85
CA MET A 1 -4.24 -54.24 -15.01
C MET A 1 -2.92 -53.88 -15.68
N SER A 2 -2.95 -53.02 -16.70
CA SER A 2 -1.78 -52.69 -17.53
C SER A 2 -0.76 -51.85 -16.73
N LYS A 3 0.53 -51.97 -17.04
CA LYS A 3 1.63 -51.18 -16.44
C LYS A 3 1.36 -49.66 -16.51
N ALA A 4 0.60 -49.20 -17.50
CA ALA A 4 0.20 -47.80 -17.64
C ALA A 4 -0.70 -47.31 -16.50
N VAL A 5 -1.57 -48.18 -15.97
CA VAL A 5 -2.47 -47.84 -14.86
C VAL A 5 -1.67 -47.55 -13.59
N TYR A 6 -0.66 -48.37 -13.28
CA TYR A 6 0.21 -48.15 -12.12
C TYR A 6 1.06 -46.88 -12.24
N ALA A 7 1.51 -46.55 -13.45
CA ALA A 7 2.28 -45.33 -13.70
C ALA A 7 1.42 -44.06 -13.49
N LEU A 8 0.16 -44.07 -13.94
CA LEU A 8 -0.77 -42.96 -13.74
C LEU A 8 -1.14 -42.77 -12.27
N ILE A 9 -1.42 -43.87 -11.54
CA ILE A 9 -1.73 -43.82 -10.11
C ILE A 9 -0.52 -43.30 -9.33
N SER A 10 0.70 -43.74 -9.67
CA SER A 10 1.95 -43.24 -9.09
C SER A 10 2.13 -41.73 -9.27
N GLN A 11 1.96 -41.21 -10.49
CA GLN A 11 2.07 -39.77 -10.75
C GLN A 11 1.02 -38.95 -10.00
N LEU A 12 -0.22 -39.45 -9.90
CA LEU A 12 -1.28 -38.77 -9.16
C LEU A 12 -0.94 -38.66 -7.67
N VAL A 13 -0.41 -39.74 -7.08
CA VAL A 13 0.03 -39.76 -5.68
C VAL A 13 1.18 -38.78 -5.44
N ILE A 14 2.18 -38.76 -6.31
CA ILE A 14 3.34 -37.87 -6.20
C ILE A 14 2.91 -36.40 -6.28
N ASN A 15 2.07 -36.04 -7.25
CA ASN A 15 1.56 -34.68 -7.40
C ASN A 15 0.72 -34.25 -6.19
N SER A 16 -0.09 -35.16 -5.65
CA SER A 16 -0.92 -34.90 -4.47
C SER A 16 -0.06 -34.62 -3.22
N LEU A 17 1.00 -35.39 -3.02
CA LEU A 17 1.93 -35.21 -1.90
C LEU A 17 2.66 -33.86 -1.97
N ILE A 18 3.10 -33.46 -3.16
CA ILE A 18 3.75 -32.16 -3.39
C ILE A 18 2.82 -31.00 -3.04
N LEU A 19 1.55 -31.07 -3.43
CA LEU A 19 0.57 -30.03 -3.11
C LEU A 19 0.29 -29.92 -1.62
N ILE A 20 0.22 -31.05 -0.91
CA ILE A 20 0.02 -31.08 0.55
C ILE A 20 1.21 -30.42 1.26
N ILE A 21 2.44 -30.77 0.88
CA ILE A 21 3.66 -30.19 1.47
C ILE A 21 3.70 -28.68 1.23
N LEU A 22 3.34 -28.23 0.03
CA LEU A 22 3.27 -26.82 -0.31
C LEU A 22 2.18 -26.08 0.48
N ALA A 23 1.02 -26.71 0.70
CA ALA A 23 -0.07 -26.15 1.49
C ALA A 23 0.28 -26.03 2.98
N VAL A 24 1.01 -27.00 3.53
CA VAL A 24 1.54 -26.97 4.90
C VAL A 24 2.60 -25.87 5.03
N ALA A 25 3.53 -25.79 4.08
CA ALA A 25 4.54 -24.73 4.05
C ALA A 25 3.89 -23.33 3.96
N CYS A 26 2.84 -23.17 3.15
CA CYS A 26 2.12 -21.90 3.05
C CYS A 26 1.30 -21.55 4.31
N ASN A 27 0.78 -22.53 5.06
CA ASN A 27 0.12 -22.29 6.35
C ASN A 27 1.11 -21.91 7.46
N PHE A 28 2.37 -22.31 7.34
CA PHE A 28 3.41 -21.94 8.29
C PHE A 28 3.87 -20.48 8.13
N LEU A 29 3.66 -19.87 6.95
CA LEU A 29 3.89 -18.45 6.77
C LEU A 29 2.67 -17.66 7.30
N PRO A 30 2.87 -16.67 8.19
CA PRO A 30 1.79 -15.80 8.61
C PRO A 30 1.20 -15.06 7.40
N ASP A 31 -0.10 -14.82 7.45
CA ASP A 31 -0.83 -14.12 6.40
C ASP A 31 -0.19 -12.75 6.14
N SER A 32 0.07 -12.45 4.87
CA SER A 32 0.77 -11.21 4.48
C SER A 32 -0.01 -9.98 4.95
N PRO A 33 0.62 -9.02 5.66
CA PRO A 33 -0.05 -7.79 6.10
C PRO A 33 -0.51 -6.90 4.92
N PHE A 34 -0.09 -7.22 3.69
CA PHE A 34 -0.51 -6.56 2.46
C PHE A 34 -1.83 -7.11 1.88
N LYS A 35 -2.35 -8.22 2.41
CA LYS A 35 -3.59 -8.85 1.90
C LYS A 35 -4.80 -7.90 1.98
N SER A 36 -4.82 -7.01 2.98
CA SER A 36 -5.85 -5.97 3.13
C SER A 36 -5.73 -4.85 2.10
N TYR A 37 -4.51 -4.54 1.64
CA TYR A 37 -4.24 -3.45 0.69
C TYR A 37 -4.26 -3.91 -0.78
N LEU A 38 -3.97 -5.20 -1.05
CA LEU A 38 -3.92 -5.79 -2.39
C LEU A 38 -5.29 -6.18 -2.96
N ASN A 39 -6.29 -6.42 -2.10
CA ASN A 39 -7.66 -6.76 -2.50
C ASN A 39 -8.47 -5.55 -3.02
N GLY A 40 -7.96 -4.31 -2.87
CA GLY A 40 -8.73 -3.08 -3.10
C GLY A 40 -8.55 -2.37 -4.45
N GLY A 41 -7.72 -2.86 -5.39
CA GLY A 41 -7.52 -2.15 -6.67
C GLY A 41 -6.35 -2.64 -7.52
N VAL A 42 -5.85 -1.76 -8.40
CA VAL A 42 -4.81 -1.91 -9.46
C VAL A 42 -3.62 -2.84 -9.13
N LEU A 43 -3.35 -3.05 -7.84
CA LEU A 43 -2.29 -3.89 -7.31
C LEU A 43 -2.61 -5.40 -7.24
N SER A 44 -3.83 -5.85 -7.58
CA SER A 44 -4.20 -7.28 -7.66
C SER A 44 -3.36 -8.06 -8.68
N ALA A 45 -2.88 -7.42 -9.76
CA ALA A 45 -1.98 -8.04 -10.73
C ALA A 45 -0.58 -8.33 -10.18
N LEU A 46 -0.16 -7.60 -9.14
CA LEU A 46 1.14 -7.73 -8.48
C LEU A 46 1.12 -8.70 -7.28
N GLN A 47 -0.07 -9.14 -6.87
CA GLN A 47 -0.28 -10.08 -5.76
C GLN A 47 0.56 -11.39 -5.85
N PRO A 48 0.74 -12.05 -7.02
CA PRO A 48 1.57 -13.26 -7.09
C PRO A 48 3.08 -12.98 -6.99
N TYR A 49 3.53 -11.76 -7.30
CA TYR A 49 4.95 -11.38 -7.30
C TYR A 49 5.42 -10.74 -5.98
N MET A 50 4.48 -10.20 -5.19
CA MET A 50 4.72 -9.58 -3.88
C MET A 50 5.44 -10.50 -2.87
N LYS A 51 5.20 -11.82 -2.94
CA LYS A 51 5.87 -12.80 -2.06
C LYS A 51 7.38 -12.86 -2.29
N TYR A 52 7.83 -12.63 -3.53
CA TYR A 52 9.26 -12.64 -3.90
C TYR A 52 9.93 -11.30 -3.62
N ILE A 53 9.23 -10.18 -3.85
CA ILE A 53 9.74 -8.83 -3.61
C ILE A 53 9.98 -8.58 -2.12
N ASN A 54 9.12 -9.10 -1.24
CA ASN A 54 9.23 -8.91 0.21
C ASN A 54 10.47 -9.58 0.85
N TRP A 55 11.13 -10.51 0.14
CA TRP A 55 12.38 -11.13 0.60
C TRP A 55 13.61 -10.24 0.32
N PHE A 56 13.51 -9.34 -0.66
CA PHE A 56 14.61 -8.49 -1.10
C PHE A 56 14.47 -7.03 -0.66
N LEU A 57 13.23 -6.57 -0.49
CA LEU A 57 12.91 -5.20 -0.10
C LEU A 57 11.89 -5.20 1.05
N PRO A 58 12.20 -4.62 2.23
CA PRO A 58 11.24 -4.50 3.32
C PRO A 58 10.20 -3.43 2.98
N VAL A 59 9.18 -3.82 2.22
CA VAL A 59 8.13 -2.92 1.70
C VAL A 59 7.39 -2.17 2.82
N LYS A 60 7.25 -2.78 4.00
CA LYS A 60 6.63 -2.16 5.18
C LYS A 60 7.38 -0.90 5.61
N GLU A 61 8.69 -0.96 5.67
CA GLU A 61 9.54 0.14 6.13
C GLU A 61 9.54 1.28 5.11
N VAL A 62 9.63 0.93 3.82
CA VAL A 62 9.58 1.90 2.72
C VAL A 62 8.26 2.68 2.73
N ILE A 63 7.12 1.99 2.88
CA ILE A 63 5.81 2.64 2.92
C ILE A 63 5.67 3.52 4.17
N SER A 64 6.08 3.05 5.36
CA SER A 64 6.00 3.87 6.58
C SER A 64 6.83 5.15 6.48
N VAL A 65 8.02 5.09 5.87
CA VAL A 65 8.85 6.27 5.65
C VAL A 65 8.22 7.21 4.62
N LEU A 66 7.65 6.68 3.53
CA LEU A 66 6.92 7.47 2.53
C LEU A 66 5.68 8.15 3.13
N GLU A 67 4.92 7.45 3.95
CA GLU A 67 3.72 7.98 4.60
C GLU A 67 4.09 9.14 5.55
N LEU A 68 5.15 8.97 6.36
CA LEU A 68 5.67 10.02 7.22
C LEU A 68 6.16 11.23 6.41
N TRP A 69 6.85 11.00 5.29
CA TRP A 69 7.31 12.06 4.41
C TRP A 69 6.13 12.85 3.81
N VAL A 70 5.11 12.16 3.29
CA VAL A 70 3.90 12.80 2.76
C VAL A 70 3.19 13.59 3.85
N ALA A 71 3.07 13.07 5.07
CA ALA A 71 2.46 13.77 6.19
C ALA A 71 3.21 15.08 6.53
N CYS A 72 4.54 15.04 6.59
CA CYS A 72 5.36 16.24 6.82
C CYS A 72 5.22 17.27 5.70
N VAL A 73 5.22 16.84 4.44
CA VAL A 73 5.04 17.72 3.28
C VAL A 73 3.64 18.34 3.28
N LEU A 74 2.61 17.55 3.56
CA LEU A 74 1.23 18.03 3.68
C LEU A 74 1.12 19.12 4.77
N GLN A 75 1.73 18.90 5.93
CA GLN A 75 1.74 19.85 7.03
C GLN A 75 2.39 21.19 6.64
N TYR A 76 3.49 21.15 5.88
CA TYR A 76 4.13 22.35 5.35
C TYR A 76 3.19 23.14 4.42
N PHE A 77 2.53 22.47 3.48
CA PHE A 77 1.57 23.13 2.58
C PHE A 77 0.35 23.67 3.32
N LEU A 78 -0.09 23.00 4.39
CA LEU A 78 -1.17 23.49 5.23
C LEU A 78 -0.81 24.81 5.90
N TRP A 79 0.42 24.94 6.37
CA TRP A 79 0.94 26.19 6.96
C TRP A 79 1.02 27.34 5.95
N GLU A 80 1.53 27.07 4.74
CA GLU A 80 1.54 28.04 3.62
C GLU A 80 0.12 28.54 3.28
N PHE A 81 -0.86 27.65 3.29
CA PHE A 81 -2.26 28.01 3.05
C PHE A 81 -2.81 28.94 4.15
N ILE A 82 -2.56 28.62 5.41
CA ILE A 82 -3.02 29.44 6.56
C ILE A 82 -2.44 30.85 6.50
N GLN A 83 -1.13 30.99 6.22
CA GLN A 83 -0.50 32.31 6.08
C GLN A 83 -1.13 33.14 4.96
N LYS A 84 -1.43 32.52 3.81
CA LYS A 84 -2.13 33.20 2.71
C LYS A 84 -3.53 33.66 3.11
N CYS A 85 -4.28 32.84 3.84
CA CYS A 85 -5.59 33.22 4.36
C CYS A 85 -5.50 34.41 5.34
N MET A 86 -4.55 34.38 6.28
CA MET A 86 -4.36 35.48 7.23
C MET A 86 -3.99 36.80 6.54
N ASN A 87 -3.07 36.74 5.57
CA ASN A 87 -2.66 37.92 4.81
C ASN A 87 -3.80 38.50 3.97
N ALA A 88 -4.65 37.64 3.38
CA ALA A 88 -5.84 38.08 2.65
C ALA A 88 -6.89 38.75 3.55
N VAL A 89 -7.09 38.25 4.78
CA VAL A 89 -8.00 38.89 5.74
C VAL A 89 -7.45 40.25 6.20
N SER A 90 -6.14 40.32 6.47
CA SER A 90 -5.45 41.54 6.90
C SER A 90 -5.46 42.64 5.82
N SER A 91 -5.22 42.28 4.56
CA SER A 91 -5.24 43.24 3.45
C SER A 91 -6.63 43.86 3.24
N ASN A 92 -7.69 43.05 3.29
CA ASN A 92 -9.09 43.51 3.18
C ASN A 92 -9.49 44.43 4.34
N SER A 93 -8.96 44.20 5.54
CA SER A 93 -9.20 45.03 6.72
C SER A 93 -8.55 46.42 6.57
N SER A 94 -7.38 46.49 5.95
CA SER A 94 -6.69 47.76 5.67
C SER A 94 -7.43 48.61 4.63
N THR A 95 -8.06 47.98 3.63
CA THR A 95 -8.80 48.69 2.57
C THR A 95 -10.14 49.26 3.05
N SER A 96 -10.83 48.54 3.94
CA SER A 96 -12.10 48.99 4.53
C SER A 96 -11.92 50.17 5.49
N GLY A 97 -10.81 50.25 6.22
CA GLY A 97 -10.47 51.42 7.05
C GLY A 97 -10.19 52.71 6.26
N LEU A 98 -9.56 52.62 5.09
CA LEU A 98 -9.25 53.77 4.22
C LEU A 98 -10.49 54.32 3.48
N THR A 99 -11.55 53.54 3.31
CA THR A 99 -12.80 54.01 2.70
C THR A 99 -13.70 54.82 3.64
N SER A 100 -13.42 54.81 4.95
CA SER A 100 -14.15 55.60 5.95
C SER A 100 -13.50 56.97 6.25
N VAL A 101 -12.24 57.19 5.89
CA VAL A 101 -11.53 58.49 6.06
C VAL A 101 -11.59 59.38 4.81
N GLY A 102 -12.23 58.92 3.73
CA GLY A 102 -12.39 59.64 2.46
C GLY A 102 -13.80 60.18 2.18
N LYS A 103 -14.68 60.28 3.18
CA LYS A 103 -15.98 60.94 3.08
C LYS A 103 -16.05 62.13 4.02
#